data_AF-I2GM04-F1
#
_entry.id   AF-I2GM04-F1
#
_cell.length_a   1.000
_cell.length_b   1.000
_cell.length_c   1.000
_cell.angle_alpha   90.00
_cell.angle_beta   90.00
_cell.angle_gamma   90.00
#
_symmetry.space_group_name_H-M   'P 1'
#
loop_
_entity.id
_entity.type
_entity.pdbx_description
1 polymer ?
#
loop_
_entity_poly.entity_id
_entity_poly.type
_entity_poly.pdbx_seq_one_letter_code
_entity_poly.pdbx_strand_id
1 'polypeptide(L)'
;MKTLGSLLLCLLLSATTLAQQAPTQAGKPPKPQLLLTLNNRTVAFNRHNVFASKFDTLMVWQGKLADATPRSSQTSVVIGDVVVSLVRDTRRVDYVTLTNGRGSIASLAAQAQTGDRYVIQLDKITLKNTNDLKEVYNLQPVYLIAIR
;
A
#
# COMPACT_ATOMS: atom_id res chain seq x y z
N MET A 1 82.35 -16.45 -13.36
CA MET A 1 82.02 -16.51 -11.92
C MET A 1 80.96 -15.42 -11.68
N LYS A 2 79.64 -15.73 -11.72
CA LYS A 2 78.71 -15.84 -10.55
C LYS A 2 79.05 -14.81 -9.45
N THR A 3 78.25 -13.79 -9.13
CA THR A 3 76.87 -13.78 -8.57
C THR A 3 76.18 -12.41 -8.83
N LEU A 4 74.89 -12.32 -9.22
CA LEU A 4 73.70 -12.13 -8.36
C LEU A 4 73.96 -11.16 -7.19
N GLY A 5 73.23 -10.08 -6.92
CA GLY A 5 71.96 -9.54 -7.40
C GLY A 5 71.46 -8.59 -6.29
N SER A 6 70.77 -7.49 -6.62
CA SER A 6 69.83 -6.86 -5.69
C SER A 6 68.92 -5.90 -6.43
N LEU A 7 67.75 -6.41 -6.82
CA LEU A 7 66.58 -5.62 -7.15
C LEU A 7 66.05 -5.01 -5.84
N LEU A 8 65.94 -3.69 -5.75
CA LEU A 8 65.03 -3.04 -4.81
C LEU A 8 63.93 -2.36 -5.63
N LEU A 9 63.00 -3.19 -6.09
CA LEU A 9 61.80 -2.78 -6.80
C LEU A 9 60.83 -2.13 -5.81
N CYS A 10 60.49 -0.87 -6.06
CA CYS A 10 59.47 -0.12 -5.34
C CYS A 10 58.12 -0.85 -5.42
N LEU A 11 57.66 -1.41 -4.31
CA LEU A 11 56.30 -1.92 -4.16
C LEU A 11 55.60 -1.13 -3.05
N LEU A 12 55.08 0.03 -3.45
CA LEU A 12 54.06 0.75 -2.71
C LEU A 12 52.81 -0.11 -2.66
N LEU A 13 52.62 -0.82 -1.53
CA LEU A 13 51.37 -1.50 -1.19
C LEU A 13 50.26 -0.46 -1.14
N SER A 14 49.53 -0.33 -2.24
CA SER A 14 48.25 0.36 -2.27
C SER A 14 47.23 -0.55 -1.60
N ALA A 15 46.94 -0.33 -0.32
CA ALA A 15 45.85 -1.00 0.36
C ALA A 15 44.53 -0.51 -0.26
N THR A 16 44.03 -1.22 -1.28
CA THR A 16 42.64 -1.10 -1.72
C THR A 16 41.76 -1.61 -0.60
N THR A 17 41.20 -0.70 0.19
CA THR A 17 40.06 -0.97 1.07
C THR A 17 38.87 -1.32 0.18
N LEU A 18 38.70 -2.61 -0.10
CA LEU A 18 37.41 -3.15 -0.53
C LEU A 18 36.43 -2.86 0.61
N ALA A 19 35.65 -1.79 0.46
CA ALA A 19 34.48 -1.55 1.28
C ALA A 19 33.53 -2.74 1.04
N GLN A 20 33.64 -3.75 1.90
CA GLN A 20 32.75 -4.88 1.94
C GLN A 20 31.38 -4.32 2.30
N GLN A 21 30.57 -4.07 1.27
CA GLN A 21 29.16 -3.71 1.43
C GLN A 21 28.54 -4.89 2.16
N ALA A 22 28.31 -4.72 3.46
CA ALA A 22 27.48 -5.64 4.21
C ALA A 22 26.18 -5.79 3.43
N PRO A 23 25.67 -7.02 3.21
CA PRO A 23 24.38 -7.19 2.56
C PRO A 23 23.39 -6.39 3.40
N THR A 24 22.85 -5.30 2.83
CA THR A 24 21.77 -4.55 3.47
C THR A 24 20.68 -5.56 3.73
N GLN A 25 20.51 -5.95 4.99
CA GLN A 25 19.43 -6.83 5.40
C GLN A 25 18.16 -6.21 4.84
N ALA A 26 17.45 -6.97 4.00
CA ALA A 26 16.18 -6.55 3.46
C ALA A 26 15.24 -6.36 4.65
N GLY A 27 15.15 -5.12 5.13
CA GLY A 27 14.23 -4.75 6.20
C GLY A 27 12.84 -5.16 5.77
N LYS A 28 12.05 -5.64 6.74
CA LYS A 28 10.64 -6.00 6.51
C LYS A 28 9.97 -4.87 5.71
N PRO A 29 9.27 -5.18 4.61
CA PRO A 29 8.67 -4.15 3.77
C PRO A 29 7.72 -3.26 4.60
N PRO A 30 7.74 -1.94 4.36
CA PRO A 30 6.98 -0.99 5.14
C PRO A 30 5.49 -1.29 5.01
N LYS A 31 4.78 -1.35 6.15
CA LYS A 31 3.35 -1.67 6.16
C LYS A 31 2.55 -0.56 5.46
N PRO A 32 1.73 -0.88 4.45
CA PRO A 32 0.85 0.12 3.84
C PRO A 32 -0.26 0.52 4.83
N GLN A 33 -0.49 1.83 4.95
CA GLN A 33 -1.68 2.42 5.55
C GLN A 33 -2.69 2.70 4.45
N LEU A 34 -3.96 2.37 4.71
CA LEU A 34 -5.05 2.68 3.82
C LEU A 34 -5.77 3.94 4.27
N LEU A 35 -6.09 4.79 3.30
CA LEU A 35 -6.92 5.97 3.46
C LEU A 35 -8.18 5.78 2.63
N LEU A 36 -9.32 6.10 3.24
CA LEU A 36 -10.60 6.13 2.57
C LEU A 36 -11.09 7.57 2.50
N THR A 37 -11.45 8.00 1.31
CA THR A 37 -12.13 9.28 1.09
C THR A 37 -13.56 9.03 0.65
N LEU A 38 -14.50 9.62 1.39
CA LEU A 38 -15.93 9.66 1.07
C LEU A 38 -16.29 11.10 0.72
N ASN A 39 -16.66 11.35 -0.53
CA ASN A 39 -16.76 12.69 -1.10
C ASN A 39 -15.50 13.54 -0.79
N ASN A 40 -15.61 14.45 0.19
CA ASN A 40 -14.54 15.37 0.57
C ASN A 40 -13.93 15.07 1.95
N ARG A 41 -14.29 13.94 2.56
CA ARG A 41 -13.83 13.54 3.89
C ARG A 41 -12.89 12.34 3.77
N THR A 42 -11.61 12.56 4.09
CA THR A 42 -10.60 11.51 4.15
C THR A 42 -10.41 11.00 5.58
N VAL A 43 -10.38 9.68 5.74
CA VAL A 43 -10.20 9.02 7.03
C VAL A 43 -9.13 7.94 6.88
N ALA A 44 -8.19 7.91 7.82
CA ALA A 44 -7.26 6.80 7.92
C ALA A 44 -8.01 5.55 8.37
N PHE A 45 -7.94 4.47 7.59
CA PHE A 45 -8.75 3.28 7.79
C PHE A 45 -8.28 2.41 8.98
N ASN A 46 -7.18 2.80 9.65
CA ASN A 46 -6.77 2.20 10.92
C ASN A 46 -7.65 2.63 12.10
N ARG A 47 -8.54 3.62 11.92
CA ARG A 47 -9.49 4.05 12.94
C ARG A 47 -10.73 3.17 12.93
N HIS A 48 -11.00 2.54 14.06
CA HIS A 48 -12.31 1.98 14.34
C HIS A 48 -13.26 3.18 14.48
N ASN A 49 -14.44 3.16 13.85
CA ASN A 49 -15.40 4.28 13.74
C ASN A 49 -15.34 5.13 12.45
N VAL A 50 -15.18 4.50 11.29
CA VAL A 50 -15.55 5.14 10.02
C VAL A 50 -17.05 4.97 9.80
N PHE A 51 -17.76 6.08 9.59
CA PHE A 51 -19.17 6.09 9.22
C PHE A 51 -19.32 6.69 7.83
N ALA A 52 -20.26 6.17 7.04
CA ALA A 52 -20.71 6.78 5.81
C ALA A 52 -22.12 7.38 6.00
N SER A 53 -22.48 8.30 5.13
CA SER A 53 -23.84 8.84 5.04
C SER A 53 -24.47 8.46 3.70
N LYS A 54 -25.80 8.51 3.60
CA LYS A 54 -26.53 8.41 2.32
C LYS A 54 -26.18 9.51 1.32
N PHE A 55 -25.52 10.58 1.76
CA PHE A 55 -25.03 11.66 0.90
C PHE A 55 -23.59 11.42 0.39
N ASP A 56 -22.90 10.41 0.91
CA ASP A 56 -21.58 10.01 0.41
C ASP A 56 -21.77 9.21 -0.89
N THR A 57 -21.49 9.83 -2.03
CA THR A 57 -21.75 9.27 -3.37
C THR A 57 -20.48 8.93 -4.13
N LEU A 58 -19.32 9.37 -3.63
CA LEU A 58 -18.00 9.08 -4.18
C LEU A 58 -17.16 8.39 -3.13
N MET A 59 -16.46 7.34 -3.55
CA MET A 59 -15.53 6.59 -2.72
C MET A 59 -14.18 6.47 -3.41
N VAL A 60 -13.12 6.77 -2.66
CA VAL A 60 -11.73 6.72 -3.15
C VAL A 60 -10.86 6.07 -2.09
N TRP A 61 -10.21 4.97 -2.47
CA TRP A 61 -9.21 4.26 -1.70
C TRP A 61 -7.81 4.68 -2.13
N GLN A 62 -6.97 4.98 -1.15
CA GLN A 62 -5.58 5.35 -1.35
C GLN A 62 -4.70 4.59 -0.36
N GLY A 63 -3.47 4.31 -0.76
CA GLY A 63 -2.46 3.75 0.11
C GLY A 63 -1.33 4.74 0.37
N LYS A 64 -0.78 4.72 1.58
CA LYS A 64 0.40 5.48 1.98
C LYS A 64 1.32 4.57 2.79
N LEU A 65 2.64 4.74 2.68
CA LEU A 65 3.57 4.03 3.55
C LEU A 65 3.69 4.74 4.90
N ALA A 66 3.64 3.95 5.98
CA ALA A 66 3.74 4.45 7.35
C ALA A 66 5.11 5.06 7.65
N ASP A 67 6.17 4.39 7.18
CA ASP A 67 7.55 4.67 7.57
C ASP A 67 8.37 5.04 6.32
N ALA A 68 8.62 6.34 6.15
CA ALA A 68 9.39 6.89 5.04
C ALA A 68 10.91 6.73 5.28
N THR A 69 11.44 5.51 5.28
CA THR A 69 12.89 5.30 5.09
C THR A 69 13.29 5.69 3.65
N PRO A 70 14.54 6.09 3.35
CA PRO A 70 14.94 6.57 2.02
C PRO A 70 14.59 5.61 0.87
N ARG A 71 14.62 4.30 1.13
CA ARG A 71 14.26 3.24 0.17
C ARG A 71 12.74 3.11 -0.03
N SER A 72 11.94 3.50 0.96
CA SER A 72 10.48 3.52 0.90
C SER A 72 9.91 4.78 0.23
N SER A 73 10.66 5.89 0.20
CA SER A 73 10.29 7.13 -0.51
C SER A 73 10.09 6.92 -2.02
N GLN A 74 10.68 5.84 -2.54
CA GLN A 74 10.63 5.39 -3.92
C GLN A 74 9.54 4.32 -4.17
N THR A 75 8.74 4.00 -3.15
CA THR A 75 7.70 2.96 -3.20
C THR A 75 6.32 3.58 -3.13
N SER A 76 5.51 3.37 -4.17
CA SER A 76 4.11 3.79 -4.21
C SER A 76 3.17 2.64 -3.84
N VAL A 77 2.07 2.94 -3.16
CA VAL A 77 1.00 1.97 -2.87
C VAL A 77 -0.12 2.12 -3.89
N VAL A 78 -0.40 1.05 -4.61
CA VAL A 78 -1.47 0.99 -5.62
C VAL A 78 -2.59 0.10 -5.12
N ILE A 79 -3.82 0.61 -5.18
CA ILE A 79 -5.02 -0.15 -4.83
C ILE A 79 -5.63 -0.68 -6.13
N GLY A 80 -5.94 -1.98 -6.15
CA GLY A 80 -6.66 -2.61 -7.24
C GLY A 80 -8.15 -2.32 -7.20
N ASP A 81 -8.95 -3.20 -7.79
CA ASP A 81 -10.40 -3.04 -7.80
C ASP A 81 -10.98 -3.25 -6.40
N VAL A 82 -12.09 -2.56 -6.13
CA VAL A 82 -12.77 -2.62 -4.84
C VAL A 82 -14.24 -2.89 -5.05
N VAL A 83 -14.74 -3.97 -4.47
CA VAL A 83 -16.18 -4.26 -4.45
C VAL A 83 -16.77 -3.63 -3.19
N VAL A 84 -17.78 -2.79 -3.38
CA VAL A 84 -18.55 -2.18 -2.30
C VAL A 84 -19.95 -2.78 -2.34
N SER A 85 -20.33 -3.48 -1.28
CA SER A 85 -21.66 -4.08 -1.15
C SER A 85 -22.47 -3.32 -0.11
N LEU A 86 -23.68 -2.91 -0.43
CA LEU A 86 -24.66 -2.45 0.56
C LEU A 86 -25.28 -3.69 1.21
N VAL A 87 -25.20 -3.79 2.53
CA VAL A 87 -25.75 -4.91 3.30
C VAL A 87 -26.73 -4.39 4.34
N ARG A 88 -27.89 -5.03 4.38
CA ARG A 88 -28.93 -4.83 5.38
C ARG A 88 -29.08 -6.11 6.17
N ASP A 89 -28.91 -6.03 7.48
CA ASP A 89 -28.84 -7.21 8.35
C ASP A 89 -27.83 -8.23 7.79
N THR A 90 -28.28 -9.41 7.37
CA THR A 90 -27.43 -10.47 6.80
C THR A 90 -27.46 -10.53 5.28
N ARG A 91 -28.23 -9.67 4.60
CA ARG A 91 -28.46 -9.75 3.15
C ARG A 91 -27.76 -8.61 2.41
N ARG A 92 -27.08 -8.97 1.31
CA ARG A 92 -26.62 -7.98 0.33
C ARG A 92 -27.80 -7.42 -0.45
N VAL A 93 -27.97 -6.10 -0.39
CA VAL A 93 -28.99 -5.34 -1.13
C VAL A 93 -28.52 -5.17 -2.57
N ASP A 94 -27.32 -4.62 -2.75
CA ASP A 94 -26.73 -4.32 -4.05
C ASP A 94 -25.19 -4.17 -3.93
N TYR A 95 -24.47 -4.06 -5.03
CA TYR A 95 -23.03 -3.81 -5.04
C TYR A 95 -22.56 -3.00 -6.25
N VAL A 96 -21.42 -2.35 -6.10
CA VAL A 96 -20.67 -1.73 -7.21
C VAL A 96 -19.20 -2.13 -7.14
N THR A 97 -18.53 -2.09 -8.29
CA THR A 97 -17.08 -2.25 -8.38
C THR A 97 -16.44 -0.91 -8.70
N LEU A 98 -15.47 -0.51 -7.89
CA LEU A 98 -14.68 0.70 -8.06
C LEU A 98 -13.34 0.31 -8.71
N THR A 99 -13.16 0.69 -9.97
CA THR A 99 -11.92 0.40 -10.69
C THR A 99 -10.76 1.18 -10.07
N ASN A 100 -9.64 0.51 -9.80
CA ASN A 100 -8.47 1.09 -9.10
C ASN A 100 -8.84 1.78 -7.76
N GLY A 101 -9.85 1.24 -7.05
CA GLY A 101 -10.30 1.72 -5.75
C GLY A 101 -11.04 3.05 -5.77
N ARG A 102 -11.48 3.52 -6.95
CA ARG A 102 -12.13 4.84 -7.10
C ARG A 102 -13.41 4.72 -7.91
N GLY A 103 -14.45 5.43 -7.49
CA GLY A 103 -15.67 5.51 -8.28
C GLY A 103 -16.87 6.06 -7.52
N SER A 104 -18.01 6.03 -8.19
CA SER A 104 -19.28 6.40 -7.58
C SER A 104 -19.92 5.21 -6.87
N ILE A 105 -20.47 5.49 -5.69
CA ILE A 105 -21.33 4.60 -4.92
C ILE A 105 -22.77 5.15 -4.84
N ALA A 106 -23.13 6.10 -5.71
CA ALA A 106 -24.40 6.83 -5.63
C ALA A 106 -25.64 5.90 -5.69
N SER A 107 -25.58 4.84 -6.50
CA SER A 107 -26.66 3.83 -6.57
C SER A 107 -26.89 3.12 -5.24
N LEU A 108 -25.81 2.84 -4.51
CA LEU A 108 -25.88 2.23 -3.18
C LEU A 108 -26.35 3.24 -2.14
N ALA A 109 -25.81 4.46 -2.18
CA ALA A 109 -26.16 5.53 -1.26
C ALA A 109 -27.64 5.92 -1.35
N ALA A 110 -28.23 5.89 -2.56
CA ALA A 110 -29.64 6.12 -2.79
C ALA A 110 -30.55 5.03 -2.18
N GLN A 111 -30.06 3.80 -2.06
CA GLN A 111 -30.77 2.66 -1.48
C GLN A 111 -30.54 2.50 0.03
N ALA A 112 -29.52 3.18 0.56
CA ALA A 112 -29.08 3.03 1.93
C ALA A 112 -30.11 3.52 2.94
N GLN A 113 -30.31 2.73 3.98
CA GLN A 113 -31.14 3.03 5.14
C GLN A 113 -30.29 3.11 6.40
N THR A 114 -30.80 3.80 7.42
CA THR A 114 -30.16 3.80 8.73
C THR A 114 -30.06 2.38 9.27
N GLY A 115 -28.84 1.99 9.69
CA GLY A 115 -28.55 0.61 10.14
C GLY A 115 -27.95 -0.29 9.07
N ASP A 116 -27.99 0.11 7.79
CA ASP A 116 -27.24 -0.56 6.74
C ASP A 116 -25.73 -0.36 6.90
N ARG A 117 -24.96 -1.18 6.19
CA ARG A 117 -23.50 -1.12 6.18
C ARG A 117 -22.94 -1.34 4.78
N TYR A 118 -21.85 -0.65 4.47
CA TYR A 118 -21.01 -1.02 3.35
C TYR A 118 -20.04 -2.11 3.80
N VAL A 119 -20.07 -3.24 3.08
CA VAL A 119 -19.06 -4.29 3.15
C VAL A 119 -18.13 -4.10 1.96
N ILE A 120 -16.85 -3.88 2.25
CA ILE A 120 -15.87 -3.47 1.24
C ILE A 120 -14.81 -4.56 1.14
N GLN A 121 -14.61 -5.05 -0.07
CA GLN A 121 -13.61 -6.05 -0.38
C GLN A 121 -12.62 -5.46 -1.37
N LEU A 122 -11.35 -5.39 -0.95
CA LEU A 122 -10.25 -4.99 -1.82
C LEU A 122 -9.72 -6.24 -2.53
N ASP A 123 -9.55 -6.17 -3.85
CA ASP A 123 -8.98 -7.26 -4.65
C ASP A 123 -7.48 -7.44 -4.35
N LYS A 124 -6.72 -6.35 -4.47
CA LYS A 124 -5.27 -6.35 -4.28
C LYS A 124 -4.74 -5.01 -3.80
N ILE A 125 -3.65 -5.06 -3.05
CA ILE A 125 -2.81 -3.90 -2.73
C ILE A 125 -1.41 -4.21 -3.25
N THR A 126 -0.85 -3.34 -4.08
CA THR A 126 0.49 -3.53 -4.66
C THR A 126 1.43 -2.44 -4.17
N LEU A 127 2.57 -2.82 -3.62
CA LEU A 127 3.69 -1.91 -3.42
C LEU A 127 4.56 -1.96 -4.68
N LYS A 128 4.71 -0.80 -5.34
CA LYS A 128 5.57 -0.65 -6.51
C LYS A 128 6.79 0.17 -6.13
N ASN A 129 7.98 -0.41 -6.22
CA ASN A 129 9.25 0.31 -6.09
C ASN A 129 9.70 0.90 -7.44
N THR A 130 10.60 1.88 -7.42
CA THR A 130 11.22 2.50 -8.61
C THR A 130 12.03 1.50 -9.46
N ASN A 131 12.50 0.40 -8.87
CA ASN A 131 13.18 -0.70 -9.59
C ASN A 131 12.21 -1.75 -10.17
N ASP A 132 10.91 -1.44 -10.29
CA ASP A 132 9.84 -2.34 -10.76
C ASP A 132 9.65 -3.64 -9.97
N LEU A 133 10.28 -3.77 -8.79
CA LEU A 133 9.90 -4.78 -7.81
C LEU A 133 8.46 -4.50 -7.36
N LYS A 134 7.56 -5.43 -7.72
CA LYS A 134 6.15 -5.43 -7.34
C LYS A 134 5.95 -6.43 -6.24
N GLU A 135 5.74 -5.94 -5.03
CA GLU A 135 5.30 -6.79 -3.93
C GLU A 135 3.77 -6.70 -3.86
N VAL A 136 3.10 -7.80 -4.20
CA VAL A 136 1.64 -7.88 -4.20
C VAL A 136 1.19 -8.41 -2.86
N TYR A 137 0.48 -7.57 -2.13
CA TYR A 137 -0.23 -7.94 -0.93
C TYR A 137 -1.63 -8.39 -1.35
N ASN A 138 -1.80 -9.71 -1.46
CA ASN A 138 -3.13 -10.33 -1.50
C ASN A 138 -3.73 -10.34 -0.10
N LEU A 139 -3.93 -9.14 0.41
CA LEU A 139 -4.81 -8.90 1.52
C LEU A 139 -6.17 -8.85 0.83
N GLN A 140 -7.03 -9.82 1.07
CA GLN A 140 -8.46 -9.68 0.80
C GLN A 140 -9.15 -9.21 2.09
N PRO A 141 -8.82 -8.02 2.64
CA PRO A 141 -9.48 -7.58 3.84
C PRO A 141 -10.92 -7.24 3.50
N VAL A 142 -11.82 -7.71 4.34
CA VAL A 142 -13.21 -7.29 4.32
C VAL A 142 -13.36 -6.21 5.38
N TYR A 143 -13.83 -5.04 4.95
CA TYR A 143 -14.04 -3.88 5.80
C TYR A 143 -15.52 -3.57 5.94
N LEU A 144 -15.90 -3.06 7.11
CA LEU A 144 -17.27 -2.69 7.44
C LEU A 144 -17.34 -1.20 7.72
N ILE A 145 -18.27 -0.51 7.07
CA ILE A 145 -18.56 0.91 7.31
C ILE A 145 -20.05 1.04 7.58
N ALA A 146 -20.40 1.45 8.79
CA ALA A 146 -21.79 1.65 9.15
C ALA A 146 -22.33 2.94 8.52
N ILE A 147 -23.60 2.91 8.10
CA ILE A 147 -24.29 4.06 7.54
C ILE A 147 -25.10 4.73 8.64
N ARG A 148 -24.91 6.04 8.79
CA ARG A 148 -25.58 6.88 9.78
C ARG A 148 -26.15 8.15 9.14
#